data_AF-A0A8X6URJ6-F1
#
_entry.id   AF-A0A8X6URJ6-F1
#
_cell.length_a   1.000
_cell.length_b   1.000
_cell.length_c   1.000
_cell.angle_alpha   90.00
_cell.angle_beta   90.00
_cell.angle_gamma   90.00
#
_symmetry.space_group_name_H-M   'P 1'
#
loop_
_entity.id
_entity.type
_entity.pdbx_description
1 polymer ?
#
loop_
_entity_poly.entity_id
_entity_poly.type
_entity_poly.pdbx_seq_one_letter_code
_entity_poly.pdbx_strand_id
1 'polypeptide(L)'
;MPLRRNRRQYEQLTDFDRGRIISLREAGWSNRRIGRHLGRSDMVVARCWQQWITEGRVYRRGGSGRPRNTNDREDRAIRRVATSAPTTSLASIQRHLPPSRHPVPSRETIRRRLTEVGLRS
;
A
#
# COMPACT_ATOMS: atom_id res chain seq x y z
N MET A 1 23.72 -28.87 2.42
CA MET A 1 22.84 -28.57 1.26
C MET A 1 21.90 -27.43 1.62
N PRO A 2 22.01 -26.22 1.03
CA PRO A 2 21.07 -25.14 1.34
C PRO A 2 19.76 -25.38 0.60
N LEU A 3 18.64 -25.34 1.32
CA LEU A 3 17.30 -25.35 0.74
C LEU A 3 17.13 -24.10 -0.11
N ARG A 4 17.20 -24.23 -1.45
CA ARG A 4 16.78 -23.16 -2.36
C ARG A 4 15.32 -22.86 -2.02
N ARG A 5 15.07 -21.72 -1.37
CA ARG A 5 13.73 -21.16 -1.18
C ARG A 5 13.14 -20.99 -2.59
N ASN A 6 12.29 -21.93 -3.00
CA ASN A 6 11.49 -21.81 -4.21
C ASN A 6 10.57 -20.62 -3.98
N ARG A 7 11.02 -19.42 -4.37
CA ARG A 7 10.17 -18.24 -4.46
C ARG A 7 9.18 -18.56 -5.56
N ARG A 8 8.05 -19.18 -5.20
CA ARG A 8 6.87 -19.27 -6.06
C ARG A 8 6.67 -17.87 -6.62
N GLN A 9 6.84 -17.69 -7.92
CA GLN A 9 6.49 -16.44 -8.57
C GLN A 9 4.99 -16.27 -8.35
N TYR A 10 4.62 -15.41 -7.41
CA TYR A 10 3.24 -15.03 -7.21
C TYR A 10 2.89 -14.07 -8.33
N GLU A 11 2.50 -14.63 -9.46
CA GLU A 11 2.02 -13.84 -10.57
C GLU A 11 0.68 -13.24 -10.19
N GLN A 12 0.59 -11.92 -10.29
CA GLN A 12 -0.60 -11.19 -9.93
C GLN A 12 -1.68 -11.46 -10.98
N LEU A 13 -2.90 -11.75 -10.51
CA LEU A 13 -4.06 -11.86 -11.39
C LEU A 13 -4.28 -10.55 -12.14
N THR A 14 -4.29 -10.62 -13.47
CA THR A 14 -4.58 -9.48 -14.35
C THR A 14 -6.06 -9.10 -14.26
N ASP A 15 -6.42 -7.88 -14.64
CA ASP A 15 -7.83 -7.47 -14.64
C ASP A 15 -8.64 -8.23 -15.72
N PHE A 16 -7.98 -8.65 -16.80
CA PHE A 16 -8.57 -9.55 -17.79
C PHE A 16 -8.89 -10.93 -17.21
N ASP A 17 -7.95 -11.54 -16.48
CA ASP A 17 -8.19 -12.83 -15.80
C ASP A 17 -9.33 -12.73 -14.79
N ARG A 18 -9.43 -11.60 -14.06
CA ARG A 18 -10.55 -11.33 -13.14
C ARG A 18 -11.89 -11.31 -13.87
N GLY A 19 -11.98 -10.58 -14.99
CA GLY A 19 -13.19 -10.54 -15.82
C GLY A 19 -13.60 -11.93 -16.32
N ARG A 20 -12.63 -12.76 -16.75
CA ARG A 20 -12.88 -14.16 -17.13
C ARG A 20 -13.37 -15.01 -15.96
N ILE A 21 -12.82 -14.83 -14.77
CA ILE A 21 -13.28 -15.55 -13.57
C ILE A 21 -14.73 -15.20 -13.25
N ILE A 22 -15.07 -13.91 -13.26
CA ILE A 22 -16.42 -13.42 -12.92
C ILE A 22 -17.44 -13.95 -13.92
N SER A 23 -17.20 -13.76 -15.22
CA SER A 23 -18.10 -14.24 -16.27
C SER A 23 -18.33 -15.76 -16.24
N LEU A 24 -17.27 -16.55 -16.04
CA LEU A 24 -17.40 -18.01 -15.93
C LEU A 24 -18.14 -18.44 -14.66
N ARG A 25 -17.97 -17.72 -13.54
CA ARG A 25 -18.73 -17.98 -12.31
C ARG A 25 -20.21 -17.65 -12.48
N GLU A 26 -20.54 -16.54 -13.14
CA GLU A 26 -21.92 -16.17 -13.47
C GLU A 26 -22.56 -17.19 -14.43
N ALA A 27 -21.79 -17.76 -15.36
CA ALA A 27 -22.21 -18.88 -16.21
C ALA A 27 -22.32 -20.23 -15.47
N GLY A 28 -22.20 -20.25 -14.13
CA GLY A 28 -22.41 -21.44 -13.29
C GLY A 28 -21.22 -22.39 -13.19
N TRP A 29 -20.02 -22.01 -13.66
CA TRP A 29 -18.86 -22.90 -13.58
C TRP A 29 -18.35 -23.01 -12.14
N SER A 30 -17.87 -24.21 -11.76
CA SER A 30 -17.24 -24.44 -10.47
C SER A 30 -15.83 -23.84 -10.40
N ASN A 31 -15.39 -23.41 -9.21
CA ASN A 31 -14.07 -22.82 -9.00
C ASN A 31 -12.93 -23.71 -9.54
N ARG A 32 -13.03 -25.02 -9.35
CA ARG A 32 -12.05 -26.00 -9.84
C ARG A 32 -12.02 -26.10 -11.36
N ARG A 33 -13.16 -25.97 -12.04
CA ARG A 33 -13.23 -25.98 -13.51
C ARG A 33 -12.60 -24.71 -14.07
N ILE A 34 -12.93 -23.56 -13.49
CA ILE A 34 -12.36 -22.25 -13.88
C ILE A 34 -10.86 -22.22 -13.64
N GLY A 35 -10.39 -22.66 -12.47
CA GLY A 35 -8.98 -22.70 -12.13
C GLY A 35 -8.17 -23.52 -13.13
N ARG A 36 -8.64 -24.73 -13.47
CA ARG A 36 -8.01 -25.57 -14.50
C ARG A 36 -7.99 -24.89 -15.88
N HIS A 37 -9.09 -24.25 -16.27
CA HIS A 37 -9.20 -23.56 -17.56
C HIS A 37 -8.28 -22.33 -17.66
N LEU A 38 -8.02 -21.64 -16.56
CA LEU A 38 -7.20 -20.42 -16.49
C LEU A 38 -5.77 -20.65 -16.00
N GLY A 39 -5.38 -21.89 -15.69
CA GLY A 39 -4.08 -22.18 -15.07
C GLY A 39 -3.90 -21.54 -13.68
N ARG A 40 -5.00 -21.32 -12.95
CA ARG A 40 -5.01 -20.73 -11.60
C ARG A 40 -5.52 -21.72 -10.56
N SER A 41 -5.13 -21.56 -9.30
CA SER A 41 -5.71 -22.36 -8.22
C SER A 41 -7.18 -22.01 -8.00
N ASP A 42 -7.97 -22.97 -7.53
CA ASP A 42 -9.35 -22.80 -7.07
C ASP A 42 -9.48 -21.70 -6.00
N MET A 43 -8.49 -21.57 -5.10
CA MET A 43 -8.45 -20.52 -4.08
C MET A 43 -8.36 -19.11 -4.68
N VAL A 44 -7.60 -18.93 -5.77
CA VAL A 44 -7.51 -17.65 -6.48
C VAL A 44 -8.86 -17.29 -7.09
N VAL A 45 -9.55 -18.26 -7.68
CA VAL A 45 -10.89 -18.09 -8.24
C VAL A 45 -11.89 -17.71 -7.14
N ALA A 46 -11.89 -18.45 -6.03
CA ALA A 46 -12.77 -18.20 -4.89
C ALA A 46 -12.56 -16.79 -4.30
N ARG A 47 -11.30 -16.39 -4.11
CA ARG A 47 -10.95 -15.05 -3.60
C ARG A 47 -11.38 -13.94 -4.55
N CYS A 48 -11.16 -14.11 -5.85
CA CYS A 48 -11.60 -13.15 -6.86
C CYS A 48 -13.12 -13.00 -6.88
N TRP A 49 -13.84 -14.13 -6.85
CA TRP A 49 -15.31 -14.13 -6.79
C TRP A 49 -15.84 -13.45 -5.52
N GLN A 50 -15.25 -13.77 -4.36
CA GLN A 50 -15.62 -13.14 -3.09
C GLN A 50 -15.38 -11.63 -3.13
N GLN A 51 -14.27 -11.19 -3.71
CA GLN A 51 -13.98 -9.77 -3.87
C GLN A 51 -15.01 -9.08 -4.77
N TRP A 52 -15.40 -9.72 -5.88
CA TRP A 52 -16.44 -9.20 -6.79
C TRP A 52 -17.78 -9.02 -6.07
N ILE A 53 -18.27 -10.04 -5.37
CA ILE A 53 -19.57 -9.95 -4.68
C ILE A 53 -19.55 -8.96 -3.50
N THR A 54 -18.40 -8.71 -2.88
CA THR A 54 -18.27 -7.76 -1.77
C THR A 54 -18.09 -6.31 -2.24
N GLU A 55 -17.32 -6.08 -3.31
CA GLU A 55 -16.89 -4.74 -3.71
C GLU A 55 -17.44 -4.27 -5.07
N GLY A 56 -18.02 -5.17 -5.88
CA GLY A 56 -18.62 -4.86 -7.18
C GLY A 56 -17.64 -4.38 -8.25
N ARG A 57 -16.35 -4.73 -8.14
CA ARG A 57 -15.31 -4.27 -9.06
C ARG A 57 -14.41 -5.37 -9.59
N VAL A 58 -14.04 -5.22 -10.86
CA VAL A 58 -13.18 -6.17 -11.58
C VAL A 58 -11.70 -5.83 -11.42
N TYR A 59 -11.35 -4.57 -11.15
CA TYR A 59 -9.97 -4.13 -11.06
C TYR A 59 -9.42 -4.21 -9.63
N ARG A 60 -8.09 -4.35 -9.52
CA ARG A 60 -7.39 -4.31 -8.23
C ARG A 60 -7.41 -2.88 -7.65
N ARG A 61 -7.70 -2.74 -6.35
CA ARG A 61 -7.40 -1.46 -5.63
C ARG A 61 -5.89 -1.22 -5.65
N GLY A 62 -5.49 0.00 -6.00
CA GLY A 62 -4.15 0.47 -5.68
C GLY A 62 -3.91 0.31 -4.17
N GLY A 63 -2.75 -0.22 -3.79
CA GLY A 63 -2.39 -0.26 -2.39
C GLY A 63 -2.23 1.17 -1.87
N SER A 64 -2.87 1.52 -0.76
CA SER A 64 -2.70 2.83 -0.11
C SER A 64 -1.34 3.01 0.57
N GLY A 65 -0.49 1.98 0.55
CA GLY A 65 0.76 1.93 1.30
C GLY A 65 0.54 1.88 2.81
N ARG A 66 1.63 1.95 3.56
CA ARG A 66 1.55 2.11 5.02
C ARG A 66 1.03 3.51 5.33
N PRO A 67 0.01 3.65 6.19
CA PRO A 67 -0.46 4.96 6.63
C PRO A 67 0.69 5.84 7.14
N ARG A 68 0.62 7.13 6.83
CA ARG A 68 1.61 8.11 7.28
C ARG A 68 1.46 8.32 8.78
N ASN A 69 2.58 8.41 9.49
CA ASN A 69 2.58 8.80 10.90
C ASN A 69 2.35 10.31 11.08
N THR A 70 2.58 11.10 10.02
CA THR A 70 2.37 12.55 10.04
C THR A 70 1.10 12.94 9.30
N ASN A 71 0.47 14.02 9.76
CA ASN A 71 -0.63 14.70 9.09
C ASN A 71 -0.16 15.97 8.35
N ASP A 72 -1.04 16.55 7.54
CA ASP A 72 -0.72 17.73 6.73
C ASP A 72 -0.36 18.97 7.55
N ARG A 73 -0.84 19.08 8.80
CA ARG A 73 -0.52 20.21 9.69
C ARG A 73 0.90 20.09 10.22
N GLU A 74 1.30 18.89 10.61
CA GLU A 74 2.66 18.58 11.03
C GLU A 74 3.64 18.74 9.86
N ASP A 75 3.31 18.21 8.68
CA ASP A 75 4.16 18.33 7.50
C ASP A 75 4.38 19.82 7.11
N ARG A 76 3.34 20.66 7.23
CA ARG A 76 3.48 22.12 7.06
C ARG A 76 4.35 22.77 8.13
N ALA A 77 4.25 22.32 9.38
CA ALA A 77 5.08 22.84 10.47
C ALA A 77 6.56 22.45 10.27
N ILE A 78 6.83 21.21 9.91
CA ILE A 78 8.17 20.69 9.59
C ILE A 78 8.82 21.55 8.51
N ARG A 79 8.11 21.77 7.40
CA ARG A 79 8.59 22.60 6.28
C ARG A 79 8.85 24.03 6.72
N ARG A 80 7.91 24.65 7.44
CA ARG A 80 8.05 26.03 7.91
C ARG A 80 9.30 26.23 8.76
N VAL A 81 9.51 25.35 9.76
CA VAL A 81 10.66 25.46 10.68
C VAL A 81 11.97 25.28 9.92
N ALA A 82 12.05 24.29 9.02
CA ALA A 82 13.26 24.04 8.23
C ALA A 82 13.58 25.19 7.27
N THR A 83 12.57 25.85 6.69
CA THR A 83 12.78 27.00 5.80
C THR A 83 13.14 28.27 6.58
N SER A 84 12.54 28.51 7.75
CA SER A 84 12.82 29.71 8.55
C SER A 84 14.18 29.65 9.26
N ALA A 85 14.64 28.46 9.62
CA ALA A 85 15.89 28.26 10.36
C ALA A 85 16.59 26.98 9.88
N PRO A 86 17.37 27.06 8.77
CA PRO A 86 17.98 25.89 8.10
C PRO A 86 18.96 25.09 8.95
N THR A 87 19.50 25.67 10.03
CA THR A 87 20.43 25.03 10.96
C THR A 87 19.74 24.31 12.13
N THR A 88 18.40 24.32 12.16
CA THR A 88 17.62 23.72 13.24
C THR A 88 17.73 22.21 13.21
N SER A 89 18.14 21.59 14.31
CA SER A 89 18.22 20.13 14.38
C SER A 89 16.84 19.46 14.28
N LEU A 90 16.78 18.25 13.71
CA LEU A 90 15.56 17.44 13.62
C LEU A 90 14.88 17.23 14.99
N ALA A 91 15.68 17.13 16.07
CA ALA A 91 15.17 17.01 17.43
C ALA A 91 14.45 18.29 17.88
N SER A 92 14.97 19.46 17.49
CA SER A 92 14.31 20.73 17.74
C SER A 92 13.03 20.85 16.91
N ILE A 93 13.05 20.48 15.62
CA ILE A 93 11.84 20.45 14.78
C ILE A 93 10.76 19.58 15.42
N GLN A 94 11.11 18.39 15.92
CA GLN A 94 10.20 17.47 16.60
C GLN A 94 9.53 18.10 17.83
N ARG A 95 10.27 18.88 18.63
CA ARG A 95 9.74 19.57 19.83
C ARG A 95 8.79 20.72 19.50
N HIS A 96 8.92 21.34 18.32
CA HIS A 96 8.10 22.48 17.90
C HIS A 96 6.90 22.06 17.03
N LEU A 97 6.60 20.76 16.96
CA LEU A 97 5.43 20.28 16.24
C LEU A 97 4.14 20.64 16.97
N PRO A 98 3.05 20.92 16.23
CA PRO A 98 1.75 21.15 16.84
C PRO A 98 1.28 19.89 17.60
N PRO A 99 0.44 20.06 18.63
CA PRO A 99 -0.14 18.92 19.34
C PRO A 99 -0.95 18.04 18.37
N SER A 100 -0.82 16.74 18.56
CA SER A 100 -1.38 15.72 17.67
C SER A 100 -1.95 14.56 18.48
N ARG A 101 -2.99 13.91 17.93
CA ARG A 101 -3.51 12.65 18.46
C ARG A 101 -2.64 11.45 18.08
N HIS A 102 -1.71 11.63 17.15
CA HIS A 102 -0.79 10.60 16.68
C HIS A 102 0.52 10.60 17.48
N PRO A 103 1.24 9.47 17.54
CA PRO A 103 2.56 9.41 18.13
C PRO A 103 3.52 10.40 17.48
N VAL A 104 4.32 11.09 18.30
CA VAL A 104 5.29 12.09 17.84
C VAL A 104 6.19 11.46 16.76
N PRO A 105 6.31 12.08 15.56
CA PRO A 105 7.10 11.52 14.48
C PRO A 105 8.57 11.43 14.85
N SER A 106 9.20 10.30 14.52
CA SER A 106 10.63 10.12 14.70
C SER A 106 11.45 11.11 13.87
N ARG A 107 12.69 11.35 14.28
CA ARG A 107 13.65 12.17 13.51
C ARG A 107 13.79 11.70 12.06
N GLU A 108 13.78 10.38 11.84
CA GLU A 108 13.82 9.81 10.49
C GLU A 108 12.56 10.12 9.68
N THR A 109 11.39 10.12 10.33
CA THR A 109 10.14 10.53 9.68
C THR A 109 10.22 11.99 9.25
N ILE A 110 10.71 12.88 10.13
CA ILE A 110 10.88 14.30 9.84
C ILE A 110 11.88 14.52 8.70
N ARG A 111 13.04 13.85 8.75
CA ARG A 111 14.04 13.87 7.67
C ARG A 111 13.43 13.48 6.33
N ARG A 112 12.68 12.38 6.28
CA ARG A 112 11.99 11.94 5.07
C ARG A 112 11.01 13.01 4.54
N ARG A 113 10.30 13.72 5.42
CA ARG A 113 9.39 14.82 5.01
C ARG A 113 10.11 16.01 4.43
N LEU A 114 11.31 16.31 4.91
CA LEU A 114 12.14 17.35 4.33
C LEU A 114 12.67 16.93 2.96
N THR A 115 13.16 15.70 2.83
CA THR A 115 13.66 15.16 1.56
C THR A 115 12.56 15.09 0.49
N GLU A 116 11.31 14.75 0.86
CA GLU A 116 10.14 14.73 -0.04
C GLU A 116 9.88 16.11 -0.71
N VAL A 117 10.36 17.21 -0.13
CA VAL A 117 10.28 18.56 -0.70
C VAL A 117 11.62 19.17 -1.08
N GLY A 118 12.68 18.36 -1.11
CA GLY A 118 14.02 18.82 -1.48
C GLY A 118 14.73 19.65 -0.40
N LEU A 119 14.22 19.69 0.83
CA LEU A 119 14.87 20.36 1.97
C LEU A 119 15.82 19.40 2.70
N ARG A 120 16.90 19.93 3.27
CA ARG A 120 17.88 19.20 4.08
C ARG A 120 18.09 19.92 5.40
N SER A 121 18.31 19.15 6.46
CA SER A 121 18.48 19.59 7.85
C SER A 121 19.34 18.61 8.61
#